data_AF-A0A7C4I205-F1
#
_entry.id   AF-A0A7C4I205-F1
#
_cell.length_a   1.000
_cell.length_b   1.000
_cell.length_c   1.000
_cell.angle_alpha   90.00
_cell.angle_beta   90.00
_cell.angle_gamma   90.00
#
_symmetry.space_group_name_H-M   'P 1'
#
loop_
_entity.id
_entity.type
_entity.pdbx_description
1 polymer ?
#
loop_
_entity_poly.entity_id
_entity_poly.type
_entity_poly.pdbx_seq_one_letter_code
_entity_poly.pdbx_strand_id
1 'polypeptide(L)'
;AEEVSIPSNCIGLAIPRSSLIRMGAFIATAVWDPGYYGRGVGLLTVYNPHGVSISIGTQVAQLVLIKMCSETTRTYRGIYQGEGL
;
A
#
# COMPACT_ATOMS: atom_id res chain seq x y z
N ALA A 1 1.52 5.76 10.29
CA ALA A 1 1.32 5.59 8.84
C ALA A 1 2.37 6.41 8.14
N GLU A 2 3.11 5.80 7.24
CA GLU A 2 4.22 6.39 6.49
C GLU A 2 3.68 7.26 5.35
N GLU A 3 4.40 8.34 5.02
CA GLU A 3 4.18 9.07 3.77
C GLU A 3 4.94 8.35 2.66
N VAL A 4 4.27 8.07 1.54
CA VAL A 4 4.84 7.34 0.43
C VAL A 4 4.82 8.20 -0.81
N SER A 5 5.97 8.28 -1.49
CA SER A 5 6.10 8.89 -2.82
C SER A 5 6.58 7.82 -3.81
N ILE A 6 5.76 7.50 -4.81
CA ILE A 6 6.12 6.59 -5.89
C ILE A 6 6.87 7.39 -6.97
N PRO A 7 8.11 7.00 -7.33
CA PRO A 7 8.85 7.65 -8.42
C PRO A 7 8.09 7.62 -9.76
N SER A 8 8.34 8.60 -10.65
CA SER A 8 7.71 8.68 -11.98
C SER A 8 8.06 7.50 -12.91
N ASN A 9 9.10 6.74 -12.58
CA ASN A 9 9.59 5.60 -13.35
C ASN A 9 9.32 4.24 -12.67
N CYS A 10 8.48 4.20 -11.64
CA CYS A 10 8.12 3.00 -10.91
C CYS A 10 6.61 2.92 -10.68
N ILE A 11 6.09 1.70 -10.50
CA ILE A 11 4.83 1.47 -9.81
C ILE A 11 5.11 0.92 -8.40
N GLY A 12 4.17 1.08 -7.48
CA GLY A 12 4.21 0.53 -6.13
C GLY A 12 3.18 -0.58 -5.93
N LEU A 13 3.57 -1.65 -5.25
CA LEU A 13 2.67 -2.68 -4.74
C LEU A 13 2.85 -2.82 -3.23
N ALA A 14 1.85 -2.41 -2.45
CA ALA A 14 1.83 -2.64 -1.02
C ALA A 14 1.25 -4.03 -0.72
N ILE A 15 2.10 -5.02 -0.43
CA ILE A 15 1.67 -6.41 -0.22
C ILE A 15 1.63 -6.75 1.28
N PRO A 16 0.68 -7.59 1.73
CA PRO A 16 0.57 -8.01 3.13
C PRO A 16 1.81 -8.75 3.63
N ARG A 17 2.15 -8.54 4.90
CA ARG A 17 3.15 -9.35 5.61
C ARG A 17 2.62 -10.76 5.82
N SER A 18 3.49 -11.76 5.64
CA SER A 18 3.11 -13.18 5.83
C SER A 18 2.63 -13.48 7.26
N SER A 19 3.13 -12.76 8.27
CA SER A 19 2.64 -12.85 9.65
C SER A 19 1.19 -12.42 9.80
N LEU A 20 0.76 -11.35 9.11
CA LEU A 20 -0.64 -10.90 9.12
C LEU A 20 -1.57 -11.96 8.51
N ILE A 21 -1.15 -12.51 7.36
CA ILE A 21 -1.90 -13.58 6.67
C ILE A 21 -2.05 -14.82 7.55
N ARG A 22 -0.98 -15.21 8.26
CA ARG A 22 -1.00 -16.36 9.20
C ARG A 22 -1.90 -16.15 10.41
N MET A 23 -2.24 -14.91 10.76
CA MET A 23 -3.25 -14.60 11.78
C MET A 23 -4.69 -14.64 11.25
N GLY A 24 -4.89 -14.96 9.96
CA GLY A 24 -6.20 -14.94 9.32
C GLY A 24 -6.69 -13.54 9.00
N ALA A 25 -5.79 -12.58 8.75
CA ALA A 25 -6.13 -11.24 8.31
C ALA A 25 -5.41 -10.89 7.00
N PHE A 26 -6.04 -10.08 6.15
CA PHE A 26 -5.49 -9.67 4.87
C PHE A 26 -5.71 -8.17 4.66
N ILE A 27 -4.68 -7.46 4.23
CA ILE A 27 -4.82 -6.08 3.77
C ILE A 27 -4.84 -6.06 2.24
N ALA A 28 -5.98 -5.69 1.67
CA ALA A 28 -6.15 -5.50 0.26
C ALA A 28 -5.76 -4.07 -0.12
N THR A 29 -4.92 -3.95 -1.14
CA THR A 29 -4.42 -2.70 -1.69
C THR A 29 -4.56 -2.74 -3.21
N ALA A 30 -4.30 -1.61 -3.86
CA ALA A 30 -4.23 -1.50 -5.31
C ALA A 30 -2.79 -1.21 -5.76
N VAL A 31 -2.59 -1.15 -7.08
CA VAL A 31 -1.36 -0.60 -7.66
C VAL A 31 -1.29 0.88 -7.32
N TRP A 32 -0.12 1.35 -6.88
CA TRP A 32 0.15 2.78 -6.70
C TRP A 32 0.89 3.30 -7.92
N ASP A 33 0.27 4.23 -8.62
CA ASP A 33 0.72 4.75 -9.90
C ASP A 33 1.99 5.61 -9.79
N PRO A 34 2.74 5.77 -10.89
CA PRO A 34 3.95 6.60 -10.89
C PRO A 34 3.63 8.06 -10.56
N GLY A 35 4.34 8.62 -9.59
CA GLY A 35 4.08 9.97 -9.07
C GLY A 35 2.94 10.09 -8.06
N TYR A 36 2.37 8.98 -7.59
CA TYR A 36 1.50 8.99 -6.42
C TYR A 36 2.27 9.47 -5.18
N TYR A 37 1.65 10.34 -4.39
CA TYR A 37 2.14 10.80 -3.10
C TYR A 37 0.99 10.80 -2.08
N GLY A 38 1.16 10.17 -0.93
CA GLY A 38 0.12 10.06 0.11
C GLY A 38 0.46 9.01 1.17
N ARG A 39 -0.39 8.82 2.18
CA ARG A 39 -0.20 7.75 3.19
C ARG A 39 -0.73 6.38 2.77
N GLY A 40 -1.53 6.32 1.71
CA GLY A 40 -2.16 5.12 1.21
C GLY A 40 -3.29 4.61 2.12
N VAL A 41 -4.35 4.11 1.50
CA VAL A 41 -5.43 3.42 2.21
C VAL A 41 -5.56 2.00 1.68
N GLY A 42 -5.70 1.05 2.60
CA GLY A 42 -5.97 -0.36 2.29
C GLY A 42 -7.17 -0.87 3.09
N LEU A 43 -7.84 -1.88 2.55
CA LEU A 43 -8.95 -2.56 3.23
C LEU A 43 -8.40 -3.72 4.05
N LEU A 44 -8.54 -3.66 5.38
CA LEU A 44 -8.22 -4.78 6.27
C LEU A 44 -9.44 -5.69 6.41
N THR A 45 -9.33 -6.92 5.91
CA THR A 45 -10.32 -7.98 6.07
C THR A 45 -9.85 -8.99 7.11
N VAL A 46 -10.68 -9.29 8.09
CA VAL A 46 -10.40 -10.27 9.15
C VAL A 46 -11.23 -11.52 8.90
N TYR A 47 -10.57 -12.61 8.52
CA TYR A 47 -11.17 -13.93 8.32
C TYR A 47 -11.13 -14.78 9.58
N ASN A 48 -10.25 -14.47 10.53
CA ASN A 48 -10.17 -15.18 11.80
C ASN A 48 -11.47 -14.97 12.60
N PRO A 49 -12.24 -16.04 12.91
CA PRO A 49 -13.51 -15.92 13.62
C PRO A 49 -13.35 -15.42 15.06
N HIS A 50 -12.15 -15.50 15.62
CA HIS A 50 -11.81 -14.96 16.94
C HIS A 50 -11.29 -13.51 16.90
N GLY A 51 -11.25 -12.89 15.71
CA GLY A 51 -10.69 -11.57 15.51
C GLY A 51 -9.16 -11.55 15.49
N VAL A 52 -8.60 -10.34 15.44
CA VAL A 52 -7.16 -10.08 15.55
C VAL A 52 -6.91 -8.83 16.39
N SER A 53 -5.80 -8.79 17.12
CA SER A 53 -5.33 -7.59 17.80
C SER A 53 -4.01 -7.14 17.18
N ILE A 54 -3.93 -5.89 16.75
CA ILE A 54 -2.78 -5.32 16.06
C ILE A 54 -2.41 -4.02 16.78
N SER A 55 -1.21 -3.97 17.34
CA SER A 55 -0.71 -2.76 17.99
C SER A 55 -0.44 -1.65 16.96
N ILE A 56 -0.71 -0.40 17.35
CA ILE A 56 -0.39 0.76 16.52
C ILE A 56 1.11 0.77 16.19
N GLY A 57 1.44 1.00 14.92
CA GLY A 57 2.82 0.98 14.43
C GLY A 57 3.35 -0.41 14.05
N THR A 58 2.55 -1.47 14.19
CA THR A 58 2.93 -2.80 13.67
C THR A 58 3.04 -2.77 12.15
N GLN A 59 4.11 -3.35 11.61
CA GLN A 59 4.28 -3.52 10.18
C GLN A 59 3.31 -4.58 9.64
N VAL A 60 2.26 -4.14 8.94
CA VAL A 60 1.20 -5.00 8.38
C VAL A 60 1.35 -5.28 6.88
N ALA A 61 2.08 -4.41 6.18
CA ALA A 61 2.36 -4.50 4.76
C ALA A 61 3.82 -4.13 4.48
N GLN A 62 4.25 -4.39 3.26
CA GLN A 62 5.54 -3.93 2.73
C GLN A 62 5.32 -3.42 1.31
N LEU A 63 6.02 -2.34 0.95
CA LEU A 63 5.95 -1.75 -0.38
C LEU A 63 7.04 -2.35 -1.26
N VAL A 64 6.65 -2.85 -2.42
CA VAL A 64 7.56 -3.27 -3.49
C VAL A 64 7.47 -2.25 -4.60
N LEU A 65 8.62 -1.68 -4.99
CA LEU A 65 8.72 -0.83 -6.17
C LEU A 65 9.12 -1.68 -7.37
N ILE A 66 8.38 -1.55 -8.46
CA ILE A 66 8.67 -2.20 -9.73
C ILE A 66 9.04 -1.11 -10.74
N LYS A 67 10.29 -1.16 -11.21
CA LYS A 67 10.79 -0.24 -12.23
C LYS A 67 10.07 -0.48 -13.56
N MET A 68 9.59 0.58 -14.18
CA MET A 68 8.95 0.54 -15.50
C MET A 68 10.00 0.47 -16.61
N CYS A 69 9.64 -0.11 -17.76
CA CYS A 69 10.50 -0.18 -18.94
C CYS A 69 10.84 1.22 -19.51
N SER A 70 9.94 2.18 -19.31
CA SER A 70 10.10 3.59 -19.68
C SER A 70 9.43 4.47 -18.63
N GLU A 71 9.83 5.74 -18.55
CA GLU A 71 9.18 6.72 -17.69
C GLU A 71 7.72 6.97 -18.14
N THR A 72 6.85 7.28 -17.19
CA THR A 72 5.46 7.66 -17.53
C THR A 72 5.42 8.99 -18.28
N THR A 73 4.51 9.12 -19.24
CA THR A 73 4.21 10.41 -19.87
C THR A 73 3.33 11.30 -18.98
N ARG A 74 2.63 10.71 -18.01
CA ARG A 74 1.75 11.40 -17.07
C ARG A 74 1.83 10.75 -15.70
N THR A 75 2.23 11.53 -14.70
CA THR A 75 2.17 11.12 -13.30
C THR A 75 0.74 11.08 -12.80
N TYR A 76 0.53 10.36 -11.70
CA TYR A 76 -0.74 10.28 -10.99
C TYR A 76 -1.26 11.67 -10.64
N ARG A 77 -2.51 11.92 -11.04
CA ARG A 77 -3.27 13.16 -10.79
C ARG A 77 -4.72 12.83 -10.43
N GLY A 78 -4.94 11.67 -9.82
CA GLY A 78 -6.26 11.24 -9.37
C GLY A 78 -6.70 11.95 -8.09
N ILE A 79 -7.94 11.72 -7.70
CA ILE A 79 -8.57 12.38 -6.52
C ILE A 79 -7.92 11.98 -5.19
N TYR A 80 -7.20 10.86 -5.13
CA TYR A 80 -6.53 10.37 -3.92
C TYR A 80 -5.09 10.88 -3.81
N GLN A 81 -4.67 11.82 -4.67
CA GLN A 81 -3.35 12.42 -4.55
C GLN A 81 -3.27 13.26 -3.27
N GLY A 82 -2.27 12.99 -2.44
CA GLY A 82 -2.08 13.60 -1.13
C GLY A 82 -3.00 13.05 -0.04
N GLU A 83 -3.60 11.86 -0.23
CA GLU A 83 -4.50 11.31 0.78
C GLU A 83 -3.80 11.07 2.13
N GLY A 84 -4.47 11.48 3.21
CA GLY A 84 -4.00 11.29 4.57
C GLY A 84 -2.76 12.11 4.97
N LEU A 85 -2.32 13.06 4.15
CA LEU A 85 -1.27 14.02 4.50
C LEU A 85 -1.79 15.17 5.37
#